data_AF-U1G4S7-F1
#
_entry.id   AF-U1G4S7-F1
#
_cell.length_a   1.000
_cell.length_b   1.000
_cell.length_c   1.000
_cell.angle_alpha   90.00
_cell.angle_beta   90.00
_cell.angle_gamma   90.00
#
_symmetry.space_group_name_H-M   'P 1'
#
loop_
_entity.id
_entity.type
_entity.pdbx_description
1 polymer ?
#
loop_
_entity_poly.entity_id
_entity_poly.type
_entity_poly.pdbx_seq_one_letter_code
_entity_poly.pdbx_strand_id
1 'polypeptide(L)'
;MNGSFKYGEATRPDREYQSPDLYAVAYPEHLFPQAKSFWQHTGRGISSRYATYWLENAQFLQHSRLKSFSTPCGLPIKEADSAKVILRKRIATLSSTDTVHVRLENVYLYPTGMSSVCNIADKLQKLNTGRSDGCRVAVFGFLYVDTFKVLSRVYGFEYSLYGHASPSEIETLESELAIGVRIDALFTEFPGNPLLRSPDLKRLHELSERYDFILAVDDTVGTFVNVALFPFCDILCTSLTKMFSGACNVMGGSLVLNPTSPRYERMQNALSAEYVDTYFPLDVLVMEANSRDFALRVYKASDNAETLAKMIRKHATVSEVFYPKGDSSQHIYDSFMRPGGKYGFLLSATFVSPECAIAFHDALDVAKGPSLGTNFTLACAYTLLAHYNELEWAAKFGVVEHLVRISVGVESEEWLMETISNALNAAERQLGSA
;
A
#
# COMPACT_ATOMS: atom_id res chain seq x y z
N MET A 1 -56.87 15.01 7.26
CA MET A 1 -55.82 14.49 8.15
C MET A 1 -54.50 14.59 7.41
N ASN A 2 -53.76 15.67 7.67
CA ASN A 2 -52.41 15.88 7.15
C ASN A 2 -51.43 15.23 8.12
N GLY A 3 -50.65 14.26 7.64
CA GLY A 3 -49.57 13.63 8.39
C GLY A 3 -48.28 13.74 7.60
N SER A 4 -47.57 14.85 7.77
CA SER A 4 -46.21 15.06 7.27
C SER A 4 -45.24 14.14 7.99
N PHE A 5 -44.61 13.20 7.27
CA PHE A 5 -43.44 12.49 7.77
C PHE A 5 -42.23 13.43 7.70
N LYS A 6 -41.76 13.85 8.86
CA LYS A 6 -40.49 14.57 9.00
C LYS A 6 -39.35 13.60 8.71
N TYR A 7 -38.45 13.97 7.80
CA TYR A 7 -37.12 13.39 7.71
C TYR A 7 -36.41 13.63 9.05
N GLY A 8 -36.26 12.57 9.84
CA GLY A 8 -35.35 12.57 10.97
C GLY A 8 -33.91 12.58 10.44
N GLU A 9 -33.11 13.53 10.91
CA GLU A 9 -31.66 13.50 10.80
C GLU A 9 -31.16 12.17 11.35
N ALA A 10 -30.76 11.27 10.45
CA ALA A 10 -30.07 10.05 10.82
C ALA A 10 -28.65 10.43 11.26
N THR A 11 -28.49 10.65 12.57
CA THR A 11 -27.20 10.54 13.25
C THR A 11 -26.55 9.23 12.82
N ARG A 12 -25.53 9.30 11.97
CA ARG A 12 -24.83 8.14 11.40
C ARG A 12 -24.20 7.35 12.55
N PRO A 13 -24.43 6.03 12.66
CA PRO A 13 -23.87 5.25 13.76
C PRO A 13 -22.37 5.11 13.54
N ASP A 14 -21.58 5.49 14.55
CA ASP A 14 -20.29 4.88 14.77
C ASP A 14 -20.53 3.36 14.75
N ARG A 15 -20.05 2.68 13.70
CA ARG A 15 -20.36 1.26 13.49
C ARG A 15 -19.55 0.45 14.48
N GLU A 16 -20.25 -0.09 15.48
CA GLU A 16 -19.68 -1.01 16.47
C GLU A 16 -18.92 -2.14 15.78
N TYR A 17 -17.75 -2.50 16.32
CA TYR A 17 -16.97 -3.64 15.89
C TYR A 17 -17.84 -4.89 15.80
N GLN A 18 -17.89 -5.54 14.62
CA GLN A 18 -18.62 -6.80 14.51
C GLN A 18 -17.89 -7.89 15.30
N SER A 19 -18.69 -8.70 16.00
CA SER A 19 -18.29 -9.80 16.90
C SER A 19 -17.00 -10.50 16.47
N PRO A 20 -16.13 -10.92 17.40
CA PRO A 20 -14.89 -11.62 17.08
C PRO A 20 -15.14 -13.04 16.53
N ASP A 21 -16.26 -13.32 15.88
CA ASP A 21 -16.61 -14.65 15.38
C ASP A 21 -15.51 -15.19 14.43
N LEU A 22 -15.14 -16.44 14.65
CA LEU A 22 -14.26 -17.18 13.76
C LEU A 22 -15.10 -18.00 12.79
N TYR A 23 -14.91 -17.76 11.49
CA TYR A 23 -15.57 -18.51 10.43
C TYR A 23 -14.61 -19.50 9.79
N ALA A 24 -15.04 -20.75 9.65
CA ALA A 24 -14.38 -21.74 8.80
C ALA A 24 -15.13 -21.82 7.47
N VAL A 25 -14.39 -21.76 6.36
CA VAL A 25 -14.97 -21.89 5.02
C VAL A 25 -14.58 -23.24 4.45
N ALA A 26 -15.57 -24.10 4.21
CA ALA A 26 -15.38 -25.37 3.52
C ALA A 26 -15.76 -25.20 2.04
N TYR A 27 -14.93 -25.74 1.15
CA TYR A 27 -15.14 -25.72 -0.29
C TYR A 27 -14.65 -27.02 -0.93
N PRO A 28 -15.20 -27.43 -2.08
CA PRO A 28 -14.68 -28.56 -2.85
C PRO A 28 -13.19 -28.40 -3.20
N GLU A 29 -12.43 -29.49 -3.15
CA GLU A 29 -10.96 -29.48 -3.38
C GLU A 29 -10.55 -28.81 -4.70
N HIS A 30 -11.34 -28.99 -5.77
CA HIS A 30 -11.07 -28.37 -7.07
C HIS A 30 -11.13 -26.83 -7.07
N LEU A 31 -11.73 -26.21 -6.03
CA LEU A 31 -11.73 -24.75 -5.81
C LEU A 31 -10.54 -24.26 -4.98
N PHE A 32 -9.63 -25.16 -4.57
CA PHE A 32 -8.44 -24.78 -3.81
C PHE A 32 -7.60 -23.69 -4.48
N PRO A 33 -7.34 -23.71 -5.81
CA PRO A 33 -6.58 -22.63 -6.45
C PRO A 33 -7.22 -21.24 -6.27
N GLN A 34 -8.55 -21.15 -6.39
CA GLN A 34 -9.32 -19.91 -6.24
C GLN A 34 -9.32 -19.44 -4.78
N ALA A 35 -9.61 -20.36 -3.84
CA ALA A 35 -9.60 -20.06 -2.40
C ALA A 35 -8.20 -19.61 -1.94
N LYS A 36 -7.15 -20.30 -2.41
CA LYS A 36 -5.76 -19.94 -2.12
C LYS A 36 -5.42 -18.56 -2.68
N SER A 37 -5.84 -18.26 -3.91
CA SER A 37 -5.64 -16.94 -4.53
C SER A 37 -6.32 -15.83 -3.73
N PHE A 38 -7.57 -16.05 -3.30
CA PHE A 38 -8.29 -15.10 -2.45
C PHE A 38 -7.56 -14.85 -1.13
N TRP A 39 -7.18 -15.90 -0.39
CA TRP A 39 -6.46 -15.76 0.89
C TRP A 39 -5.08 -15.12 0.72
N GLN A 40 -4.37 -15.41 -0.37
CA GLN A 40 -3.03 -14.89 -0.59
C GLN A 40 -3.03 -13.40 -0.93
N HIS A 41 -3.96 -12.93 -1.77
CA HIS A 41 -3.84 -11.59 -2.37
C HIS A 41 -4.75 -10.54 -1.73
N THR A 42 -5.89 -10.92 -1.15
CA THR A 42 -6.86 -9.92 -0.65
C THR A 42 -6.45 -9.27 0.65
N GLY A 43 -5.47 -9.83 1.36
CA GLY A 43 -5.11 -9.41 2.72
C GLY A 43 -6.25 -9.55 3.73
N ARG A 44 -7.30 -10.31 3.40
CA ARG A 44 -8.38 -10.70 4.31
C ARG A 44 -7.99 -11.96 5.09
N GLY A 45 -8.57 -12.10 6.27
CA GLY A 45 -8.30 -13.22 7.17
C GLY A 45 -8.16 -12.71 8.59
N ILE A 46 -7.64 -13.56 9.46
CA ILE A 46 -7.33 -13.22 10.85
C ILE A 46 -5.85 -12.91 10.98
N SER A 47 -5.51 -11.92 11.81
CA SER A 47 -4.12 -11.65 12.16
C SER A 47 -3.58 -12.72 13.11
N SER A 48 -2.26 -12.81 13.27
CA SER A 48 -1.66 -13.70 14.26
C SER A 48 -2.14 -13.39 15.67
N ARG A 49 -2.36 -12.10 16.00
CA ARG A 49 -2.87 -11.67 17.31
C ARG A 49 -4.32 -12.08 17.52
N TYR A 50 -5.13 -12.00 16.46
CA TYR A 50 -6.50 -12.49 16.49
C TYR A 50 -6.55 -14.02 16.65
N ALA A 51 -5.66 -14.74 15.96
CA ALA A 51 -5.52 -16.18 16.12
C ALA A 51 -5.08 -16.56 17.55
N THR A 52 -4.07 -15.88 18.12
CA THR A 52 -3.61 -16.10 19.50
C THR A 52 -4.73 -15.86 20.52
N TYR A 53 -5.47 -14.76 20.38
CA TYR A 53 -6.63 -14.50 21.23
C TYR A 53 -7.61 -15.67 21.23
N TRP A 54 -7.94 -16.19 20.05
CA TRP A 54 -8.83 -17.36 19.96
C TRP A 54 -8.19 -18.64 20.48
N LEU A 55 -6.89 -18.89 20.29
CA LEU A 55 -6.22 -20.06 20.88
C LEU A 55 -6.30 -20.06 22.42
N GLU A 56 -6.21 -18.89 23.04
CA GLU A 56 -6.25 -18.73 24.49
C GLU A 56 -7.68 -18.75 25.06
N ASN A 57 -8.66 -18.27 24.27
CA ASN A 57 -10.03 -18.02 24.75
C ASN A 57 -11.09 -18.96 24.13
N ALA A 58 -10.76 -19.74 23.11
CA ALA A 58 -11.66 -20.74 22.52
C ALA A 58 -11.77 -21.95 23.45
N GLN A 59 -12.79 -21.95 24.31
CA GLN A 59 -13.10 -23.09 25.16
C GLN A 59 -13.37 -24.38 24.35
N PHE A 60 -13.81 -24.27 23.09
CA PHE A 60 -13.98 -25.40 22.17
C PHE A 60 -12.67 -26.04 21.70
N LEU A 61 -11.54 -25.35 21.80
CA LEU A 61 -10.20 -25.92 21.57
C LEU A 61 -9.65 -26.63 22.81
N GLN A 62 -10.18 -26.32 24.00
CA GLN A 62 -9.67 -26.81 25.28
C GLN A 62 -10.39 -28.07 25.80
N HIS A 63 -11.68 -28.27 25.49
CA HIS A 63 -12.43 -29.45 25.95
C HIS A 63 -13.41 -30.02 24.91
N SER A 64 -13.28 -31.32 24.62
CA SER A 64 -14.11 -32.06 23.65
C SER A 64 -15.49 -32.48 24.16
N ARG A 65 -15.87 -32.16 25.41
CA ARG A 65 -17.19 -32.48 25.97
C ARG A 65 -17.71 -31.41 26.95
N LEU A 66 -18.90 -30.90 26.61
CA LEU A 66 -19.99 -30.34 27.43
C LEU A 66 -20.18 -28.80 27.58
N LYS A 67 -21.38 -28.41 27.11
CA LYS A 67 -22.50 -27.66 27.74
C LYS A 67 -22.21 -26.38 28.55
N SER A 68 -22.73 -25.29 27.96
CA SER A 68 -22.93 -23.92 28.47
C SER A 68 -21.68 -23.04 28.47
N PHE A 69 -21.79 -21.97 27.66
CA PHE A 69 -20.71 -21.09 27.26
C PHE A 69 -20.56 -19.94 28.26
N SER A 70 -19.32 -19.64 28.66
CA SER A 70 -18.98 -18.35 29.26
C SER A 70 -18.24 -17.52 28.21
N THR A 71 -18.60 -16.23 28.11
CA THR A 71 -18.05 -15.29 27.14
C THR A 71 -16.52 -15.21 27.28
N PRO A 72 -15.74 -15.27 26.18
CA PRO A 72 -14.30 -15.10 26.24
C PRO A 72 -13.93 -13.73 26.87
N CYS A 73 -12.76 -13.66 27.52
CA CYS A 73 -12.26 -12.48 28.23
C CYS A 73 -12.45 -11.20 27.38
N GLY A 74 -13.05 -10.17 27.96
CA GLY A 74 -13.56 -9.02 27.20
C GLY A 74 -12.48 -8.32 26.39
N LEU A 75 -12.60 -8.32 25.06
CA LEU A 75 -11.78 -7.48 24.19
C LEU A 75 -11.95 -5.99 24.60
N PRO A 76 -10.87 -5.19 24.55
CA PRO A 76 -10.92 -3.77 24.91
C PRO A 76 -11.55 -2.93 23.77
N ILE A 77 -12.85 -3.15 23.51
CA ILE A 77 -13.56 -2.56 22.37
C ILE A 77 -13.60 -1.03 22.47
N LYS A 78 -13.89 -0.47 23.65
CA LYS A 78 -14.00 0.99 23.85
C LYS A 78 -12.67 1.70 23.63
N GLU A 79 -11.59 1.10 24.11
CA GLU A 79 -10.23 1.59 23.92
C GLU A 79 -9.83 1.49 22.44
N ALA A 80 -10.16 0.38 21.78
CA ALA A 80 -9.92 0.21 20.35
C ALA A 80 -10.71 1.24 19.51
N ASP A 81 -11.97 1.52 19.83
CA ASP A 81 -12.75 2.52 19.11
C ASP A 81 -12.19 3.93 19.30
N SER A 82 -11.75 4.26 20.51
CA SER A 82 -11.02 5.50 20.79
C SER A 82 -9.72 5.59 19.97
N ALA A 83 -8.97 4.49 19.89
CA ALA A 83 -7.76 4.40 19.09
C ALA A 83 -8.03 4.53 17.57
N LYS A 84 -9.12 3.97 17.04
CA LYS A 84 -9.55 4.17 15.64
C LYS A 84 -9.84 5.63 15.34
N VAL A 85 -10.51 6.35 16.25
CA VAL A 85 -10.76 7.79 16.10
C VAL A 85 -9.45 8.58 16.02
N ILE A 86 -8.47 8.26 16.89
CA ILE A 86 -7.13 8.87 16.87
C ILE A 86 -6.42 8.58 15.54
N LEU A 87 -6.41 7.32 15.10
CA LEU A 87 -5.82 6.89 13.83
C LEU A 87 -6.44 7.62 12.64
N ARG A 88 -7.78 7.65 12.55
CA ARG A 88 -8.51 8.36 11.48
C ARG A 88 -8.23 9.84 11.49
N LYS A 89 -8.19 10.48 12.67
CA LYS A 89 -7.83 11.90 12.80
C LYS A 89 -6.39 12.18 12.34
N ARG A 90 -5.45 11.31 12.71
CA ARG A 90 -4.03 11.40 12.30
C ARG A 90 -3.90 11.30 10.77
N ILE A 91 -4.53 10.30 10.16
CA ILE A 91 -4.55 10.11 8.70
C ILE A 91 -5.26 11.27 8.01
N ALA A 92 -6.43 11.70 8.49
CA ALA A 92 -7.17 12.82 7.92
C ALA A 92 -6.34 14.12 7.93
N THR A 93 -5.67 14.40 9.05
CA THR A 93 -4.80 15.58 9.19
C THR A 93 -3.64 15.52 8.20
N LEU A 94 -2.96 14.37 8.11
CA LEU A 94 -1.78 14.22 7.26
C LEU A 94 -2.11 14.06 5.77
N SER A 95 -3.31 13.59 5.41
CA SER A 95 -3.75 13.52 4.01
C SER A 95 -4.40 14.81 3.51
N SER A 96 -4.80 15.72 4.41
CA SER A 96 -5.34 17.03 4.05
C SER A 96 -4.29 17.93 3.39
N THR A 97 -4.73 18.78 2.49
CA THR A 97 -3.92 19.81 1.82
C THR A 97 -4.56 21.18 2.01
N ASP A 98 -3.92 22.24 1.53
CA ASP A 98 -4.47 23.60 1.63
C ASP A 98 -5.82 23.74 0.89
N THR A 99 -6.06 22.91 -0.12
CA THR A 99 -7.28 22.94 -0.93
C THR A 99 -8.26 21.82 -0.59
N VAL A 100 -7.82 20.75 0.06
CA VAL A 100 -8.66 19.58 0.38
C VAL A 100 -8.59 19.27 1.86
N HIS A 101 -9.71 19.48 2.56
CA HIS A 101 -9.84 19.16 3.97
C HIS A 101 -10.52 17.81 4.18
N VAL A 102 -9.73 16.80 4.56
CA VAL A 102 -10.21 15.44 4.84
C VAL A 102 -10.77 15.39 6.26
N ARG A 103 -11.98 14.85 6.42
CA ARG A 103 -12.63 14.59 7.71
C ARG A 103 -12.57 13.12 8.07
N LEU A 104 -12.88 12.78 9.33
CA LEU A 104 -12.86 11.40 9.81
C LEU A 104 -13.74 10.48 8.96
N GLU A 105 -14.92 10.95 8.55
CA GLU A 105 -15.87 10.19 7.71
C GLU A 105 -15.33 9.79 6.34
N ASN A 106 -14.24 10.42 5.88
CA ASN A 106 -13.57 10.11 4.62
C ASN A 106 -12.50 9.03 4.78
N VAL A 107 -12.11 8.69 6.02
CA VAL A 107 -11.05 7.74 6.34
C VAL A 107 -11.66 6.42 6.80
N TYR A 108 -11.33 5.35 6.08
CA TYR A 108 -11.69 3.97 6.39
C TYR A 108 -10.44 3.20 6.80
N LEU A 109 -10.56 2.39 7.85
CA LEU A 109 -9.47 1.54 8.34
C LEU A 109 -9.77 0.07 8.00
N TYR A 110 -8.72 -0.66 7.68
CA TYR A 110 -8.79 -2.08 7.34
C TYR A 110 -7.64 -2.87 8.01
N PRO A 111 -7.79 -4.20 8.19
CA PRO A 111 -6.76 -5.04 8.80
C PRO A 111 -5.41 -5.08 8.06
N THR A 112 -5.39 -4.74 6.77
CA THR A 112 -4.18 -4.77 5.92
C THR A 112 -4.28 -3.74 4.79
N GLY A 113 -3.14 -3.35 4.20
CA GLY A 113 -3.12 -2.54 2.97
C GLY A 113 -3.91 -3.20 1.84
N MET A 114 -3.69 -4.50 1.60
CA MET A 114 -4.40 -5.24 0.55
C MET A 114 -5.90 -5.34 0.77
N SER A 115 -6.38 -5.41 2.02
CA SER A 115 -7.82 -5.39 2.28
C SER A 115 -8.44 -4.02 1.96
N SER A 116 -7.66 -2.93 2.00
CA SER A 116 -8.11 -1.61 1.52
C SER A 116 -8.30 -1.62 0.00
N VAL A 117 -7.31 -2.11 -0.75
CA VAL A 117 -7.37 -2.27 -2.22
C VAL A 117 -8.50 -3.20 -2.63
N CYS A 118 -8.66 -4.34 -1.95
CA CYS A 118 -9.73 -5.30 -2.19
C CYS A 118 -11.11 -4.69 -1.95
N ASN A 119 -11.27 -3.79 -0.98
CA ASN A 119 -12.54 -3.08 -0.78
C ASN A 119 -12.84 -2.09 -1.91
N ILE A 120 -11.83 -1.46 -2.52
CA ILE A 120 -12.04 -0.66 -3.74
C ILE A 120 -12.55 -1.56 -4.87
N ALA A 121 -11.86 -2.67 -5.12
CA ALA A 121 -12.25 -3.62 -6.17
C ALA A 121 -13.68 -4.16 -5.97
N ASP A 122 -14.05 -4.53 -4.73
CA ASP A 122 -15.43 -4.88 -4.38
C ASP A 122 -16.44 -3.80 -4.80
N LYS A 123 -16.15 -2.53 -4.49
CA LYS A 123 -17.07 -1.44 -4.79
C LYS A 123 -17.13 -1.15 -6.29
N LEU A 124 -16.01 -1.25 -7.00
CA LEU A 124 -15.99 -1.14 -8.47
C LEU A 124 -16.85 -2.23 -9.13
N GLN A 125 -16.72 -3.49 -8.70
CA GLN A 125 -17.53 -4.59 -9.23
C GLN A 125 -19.04 -4.32 -9.03
N LYS A 126 -19.41 -3.81 -7.85
CA LYS A 126 -20.81 -3.49 -7.50
C LYS A 126 -21.36 -2.31 -8.29
N LEU A 127 -20.59 -1.24 -8.38
CA LEU A 127 -20.93 -0.05 -9.16
C LEU A 127 -21.11 -0.34 -10.66
N ASN A 128 -20.58 -1.47 -11.13
CA ASN A 128 -20.69 -1.93 -12.51
C ASN A 128 -21.55 -3.20 -12.67
N THR A 129 -22.24 -3.64 -11.62
CA THR A 129 -23.15 -4.80 -11.70
C THR A 129 -24.33 -4.48 -12.62
N GLY A 130 -24.65 -5.40 -13.54
CA GLY A 130 -25.72 -5.24 -14.53
C GLY A 130 -25.27 -4.70 -15.89
N ARG A 131 -23.97 -4.40 -16.05
CA ARG A 131 -23.38 -4.06 -17.33
C ARG A 131 -22.92 -5.28 -18.10
N SER A 132 -23.17 -5.31 -19.41
CA SER A 132 -22.79 -6.42 -20.29
C SER A 132 -21.30 -6.46 -20.64
N ASP A 133 -20.59 -5.34 -20.50
CA ASP A 133 -19.18 -5.16 -20.82
C ASP A 133 -18.25 -5.33 -19.60
N GLY A 134 -18.78 -5.72 -18.44
CA GLY A 134 -17.99 -5.99 -17.24
C GLY A 134 -17.35 -4.74 -16.61
N CYS A 135 -16.28 -4.96 -15.84
CA CYS A 135 -15.48 -3.90 -15.22
C CYS A 135 -14.07 -3.93 -15.84
N ARG A 136 -13.61 -2.78 -16.33
CA ARG A 136 -12.27 -2.63 -16.93
C ARG A 136 -11.43 -1.66 -16.12
N VAL A 137 -10.17 -2.02 -15.83
CA VAL A 137 -9.25 -1.18 -15.05
C VAL A 137 -7.96 -0.89 -15.81
N ALA A 138 -7.40 0.30 -15.60
CA ALA A 138 -6.04 0.62 -16.03
C ALA A 138 -5.07 0.42 -14.85
N VAL A 139 -3.94 -0.25 -15.11
CA VAL A 139 -2.85 -0.44 -14.16
C VAL A 139 -1.68 0.39 -14.67
N PHE A 140 -1.39 1.51 -14.01
CA PHE A 140 -0.39 2.47 -14.45
C PHE A 140 0.86 2.39 -13.57
N GLY A 141 1.92 1.80 -14.11
CA GLY A 141 3.15 1.44 -13.43
C GLY A 141 3.23 -0.02 -13.02
N PHE A 142 4.40 -0.41 -12.53
CA PHE A 142 4.68 -1.73 -11.99
C PHE A 142 4.22 -1.79 -10.52
N LEU A 143 2.92 -1.99 -10.30
CA LEU A 143 2.34 -1.97 -8.95
C LEU A 143 2.79 -3.18 -8.11
N TYR A 144 2.58 -3.06 -6.80
CA TYR A 144 2.66 -4.19 -5.88
C TYR A 144 1.85 -5.38 -6.41
N VAL A 145 2.50 -6.54 -6.46
CA VAL A 145 2.01 -7.73 -7.17
C VAL A 145 0.59 -8.12 -6.75
N ASP A 146 0.26 -8.04 -5.47
CA ASP A 146 -1.06 -8.43 -4.99
C ASP A 146 -2.16 -7.45 -5.41
N THR A 147 -1.86 -6.15 -5.60
CA THR A 147 -2.81 -5.18 -6.19
C THR A 147 -3.23 -5.67 -7.56
N PHE A 148 -2.26 -6.03 -8.40
CA PHE A 148 -2.54 -6.60 -9.72
C PHE A 148 -3.29 -7.93 -9.65
N LYS A 149 -2.90 -8.86 -8.77
CA LYS A 149 -3.59 -10.16 -8.65
C LYS A 149 -5.00 -10.05 -8.07
N VAL A 150 -5.27 -9.10 -7.18
CA VAL A 150 -6.64 -8.84 -6.70
C VAL A 150 -7.52 -8.42 -7.87
N LEU A 151 -7.11 -7.42 -8.64
CA LEU A 151 -7.90 -6.90 -9.77
C LEU A 151 -8.11 -7.97 -10.86
N SER A 152 -7.03 -8.63 -11.27
CA SER A 152 -7.05 -9.55 -12.43
C SER A 152 -7.49 -10.98 -12.09
N ARG A 153 -7.05 -11.57 -10.97
CA ARG A 153 -7.31 -12.99 -10.64
C ARG A 153 -8.47 -13.19 -9.68
N VAL A 154 -8.61 -12.33 -8.67
CA VAL A 154 -9.67 -12.48 -7.67
C VAL A 154 -11.00 -11.96 -8.21
N TYR A 155 -11.00 -10.75 -8.79
CA TYR A 155 -12.22 -10.16 -9.36
C TYR A 155 -12.39 -10.43 -10.85
N GLY A 156 -11.34 -10.85 -11.57
CA GLY A 156 -11.45 -11.16 -13.00
C GLY A 156 -11.71 -9.93 -13.86
N PHE A 157 -11.30 -8.72 -13.43
CA PHE A 157 -11.47 -7.51 -14.23
C PHE A 157 -10.65 -7.58 -15.51
N GLU A 158 -11.22 -7.04 -16.59
CA GLU A 158 -10.43 -6.72 -17.77
C GLU A 158 -9.43 -5.62 -17.41
N TYR A 159 -8.20 -5.69 -17.93
CA TYR A 159 -7.19 -4.69 -17.59
C TYR A 159 -6.31 -4.29 -18.77
N SER A 160 -5.91 -3.02 -18.76
CA SER A 160 -4.80 -2.48 -19.56
C SER A 160 -3.60 -2.22 -18.65
N LEU A 161 -2.42 -2.70 -19.02
CA LEU A 161 -1.18 -2.53 -18.25
C LEU A 161 -0.26 -1.52 -18.95
N TYR A 162 0.05 -0.43 -18.26
CA TYR A 162 1.01 0.60 -18.64
C TYR A 162 2.21 0.53 -17.69
N GLY A 163 2.99 -0.54 -17.80
CA GLY A 163 3.92 -0.95 -16.74
C GLY A 163 5.15 -0.05 -16.56
N HIS A 164 5.48 0.82 -17.52
CA HIS A 164 6.61 1.75 -17.37
C HIS A 164 6.26 3.05 -16.65
N ALA A 165 4.96 3.34 -16.49
CA ALA A 165 4.42 4.61 -16.03
C ALA A 165 5.00 5.82 -16.78
N SER A 166 5.25 5.69 -18.08
CA SER A 166 5.95 6.71 -18.87
C SER A 166 5.00 7.76 -19.47
N PRO A 167 5.52 8.95 -19.88
CA PRO A 167 4.71 9.93 -20.61
C PRO A 167 4.07 9.38 -21.89
N SER A 168 4.78 8.51 -22.62
CA SER A 168 4.26 7.88 -23.83
C SER A 168 3.11 6.90 -23.54
N GLU A 169 3.12 6.24 -22.39
CA GLU A 169 2.00 5.38 -21.97
C GLU A 169 0.76 6.19 -21.57
N ILE A 170 0.93 7.43 -21.07
CA ILE A 170 -0.21 8.36 -20.88
C ILE A 170 -0.81 8.72 -22.24
N GLU A 171 0.01 8.97 -23.26
CA GLU A 171 -0.46 9.26 -24.62
C GLU A 171 -1.20 8.06 -25.24
N THR A 172 -0.71 6.83 -25.01
CA THR A 172 -1.41 5.60 -25.40
C THR A 172 -2.76 5.49 -24.70
N LEU A 173 -2.81 5.67 -23.38
CA LEU A 173 -4.05 5.68 -22.61
C LEU A 173 -5.04 6.73 -23.16
N GLU A 174 -4.60 7.96 -23.37
CA GLU A 174 -5.44 9.05 -23.90
C GLU A 174 -5.99 8.70 -25.29
N SER A 175 -5.17 8.10 -26.15
CA SER A 175 -5.58 7.68 -27.50
C SER A 175 -6.62 6.56 -27.46
N GLU A 176 -6.44 5.57 -26.59
CA GLU A 176 -7.40 4.48 -26.38
C GLU A 176 -8.73 5.02 -25.87
N LEU A 177 -8.71 5.90 -24.87
CA LEU A 177 -9.91 6.56 -24.34
C LEU A 177 -10.64 7.36 -25.43
N ALA A 178 -9.90 8.09 -26.27
CA ALA A 178 -10.46 8.92 -27.35
C ALA A 178 -11.18 8.11 -28.44
N ILE A 179 -10.74 6.87 -28.70
CA ILE A 179 -11.41 5.96 -29.64
C ILE A 179 -12.55 5.13 -29.01
N GLY A 180 -12.88 5.41 -27.75
CA GLY A 180 -14.02 4.81 -27.05
C GLY A 180 -13.69 3.63 -26.15
N VAL A 181 -12.40 3.34 -25.88
CA VAL A 181 -12.07 2.42 -24.78
C VAL A 181 -12.54 3.04 -23.48
N ARG A 182 -13.41 2.34 -22.75
CA ARG A 182 -13.90 2.79 -21.44
C ARG A 182 -13.19 2.03 -20.34
N ILE A 183 -12.68 2.75 -19.35
CA ILE A 183 -12.17 2.16 -18.10
C ILE A 183 -13.03 2.67 -16.93
N ASP A 184 -13.15 1.87 -15.87
CA ASP A 184 -13.92 2.19 -14.67
C ASP A 184 -13.03 2.78 -13.57
N ALA A 185 -11.77 2.35 -13.52
CA ALA A 185 -10.79 2.87 -12.60
C ALA A 185 -9.37 2.75 -13.16
N LEU A 186 -8.49 3.63 -12.69
CA LEU A 186 -7.04 3.55 -12.86
C LEU A 186 -6.38 3.42 -11.49
N PHE A 187 -5.49 2.44 -11.36
CA PHE A 187 -4.68 2.22 -10.17
C PHE A 187 -3.23 2.58 -10.45
N THR A 188 -2.61 3.34 -9.55
CA THR A 188 -1.18 3.68 -9.63
C THR A 188 -0.54 3.82 -8.25
N GLU A 189 0.78 3.93 -8.20
CA GLU A 189 1.58 4.13 -6.98
C GLU A 189 2.38 5.43 -7.09
N PHE A 190 2.56 6.13 -5.97
CA PHE A 190 3.34 7.37 -5.93
C PHE A 190 4.33 7.41 -4.75
N PRO A 191 5.65 7.27 -5.00
CA PRO A 191 6.28 6.79 -6.24
C PRO A 191 6.10 5.26 -6.39
N GLY A 192 6.27 4.72 -7.58
CA GLY A 192 6.08 3.28 -7.86
C GLY A 192 7.16 2.38 -7.26
N ASN A 193 6.80 1.35 -6.50
CA ASN A 193 7.76 0.35 -5.99
C ASN A 193 7.99 -0.77 -7.01
N PRO A 194 9.25 -1.09 -7.41
CA PRO A 194 10.51 -0.78 -6.72
C PRO A 194 11.38 0.31 -7.38
N LEU A 195 11.01 0.82 -8.56
CA LEU A 195 11.85 1.71 -9.37
C LEU A 195 11.71 3.20 -9.02
N LEU A 196 10.78 3.52 -8.13
CA LEU A 196 10.55 4.83 -7.51
C LEU A 196 10.32 5.98 -8.48
N ARG A 197 9.82 5.66 -9.68
CA ARG A 197 9.36 6.65 -10.65
C ARG A 197 8.02 7.21 -10.22
N SER A 198 7.82 8.49 -10.49
CA SER A 198 6.59 9.22 -10.14
C SER A 198 5.74 9.41 -11.39
N PRO A 199 4.54 8.79 -11.47
CA PRO A 199 3.62 9.02 -12.58
C PRO A 199 3.10 10.47 -12.58
N ASP A 200 2.82 11.02 -13.76
CA ASP A 200 2.22 12.36 -13.89
C ASP A 200 0.74 12.32 -13.48
N LEU A 201 0.49 12.42 -12.18
CA LEU A 201 -0.86 12.38 -11.61
C LEU A 201 -1.73 13.56 -12.07
N LYS A 202 -1.15 14.69 -12.50
CA LYS A 202 -1.95 15.82 -13.01
C LYS A 202 -2.60 15.43 -14.33
N ARG A 203 -1.82 14.89 -15.28
CA ARG A 203 -2.34 14.38 -16.55
C ARG A 203 -3.31 13.22 -16.36
N LEU A 204 -2.99 12.26 -15.48
CA LEU A 204 -3.90 11.15 -15.18
C LEU A 204 -5.22 11.63 -14.57
N HIS A 205 -5.17 12.64 -13.69
CA HIS A 205 -6.36 13.26 -13.12
C HIS A 205 -7.20 13.98 -14.18
N GLU A 206 -6.58 14.76 -15.07
CA GLU A 206 -7.27 15.41 -16.20
C GLU A 206 -7.98 14.40 -17.11
N LEU A 207 -7.35 13.26 -17.38
CA LEU A 207 -7.98 12.15 -18.12
C LEU A 207 -9.14 11.55 -17.32
N SER A 208 -8.98 11.38 -16.01
CA SER A 208 -10.05 10.86 -15.14
C SER A 208 -11.29 11.74 -15.20
N GLU A 209 -11.12 13.06 -15.15
CA GLU A 209 -12.19 14.05 -15.25
C GLU A 209 -12.86 14.04 -16.62
N ARG A 210 -12.07 13.94 -17.70
CA ARG A 210 -12.59 13.95 -19.08
C ARG A 210 -13.37 12.70 -19.44
N TYR A 211 -12.93 11.54 -18.96
CA TYR A 211 -13.47 10.22 -19.36
C TYR A 211 -14.22 9.49 -18.24
N ASP A 212 -14.43 10.14 -17.10
CA ASP A 212 -15.16 9.66 -15.92
C ASP A 212 -14.77 8.26 -15.42
N PHE A 213 -13.52 8.12 -14.97
CA PHE A 213 -13.03 6.92 -14.29
C PHE A 213 -12.43 7.25 -12.92
N ILE A 214 -12.49 6.30 -11.98
CA ILE A 214 -11.93 6.51 -10.63
C ILE A 214 -10.40 6.43 -10.65
N LEU A 215 -9.71 7.42 -10.09
CA LEU A 215 -8.26 7.41 -9.92
C LEU A 215 -7.88 7.04 -8.47
N ALA A 216 -7.38 5.81 -8.29
CA ALA A 216 -6.89 5.29 -7.02
C ALA A 216 -5.37 5.29 -6.97
N VAL A 217 -4.79 5.93 -5.96
CA VAL A 217 -3.33 6.06 -5.79
C VAL A 217 -2.91 5.44 -4.47
N ASP A 218 -1.93 4.54 -4.51
CA ASP A 218 -1.24 4.03 -3.33
C ASP A 218 -0.01 4.88 -3.02
N ASP A 219 0.01 5.51 -1.85
CA ASP A 219 1.10 6.38 -1.38
C ASP A 219 2.00 5.70 -0.34
N THR A 220 1.93 4.39 -0.16
CA THR A 220 2.64 3.66 0.90
C THR A 220 4.13 4.00 0.98
N VAL A 221 4.79 4.20 -0.16
CA VAL A 221 6.22 4.53 -0.23
C VAL A 221 6.48 6.02 -0.03
N GLY A 222 5.70 6.88 -0.70
CA GLY A 222 5.85 8.33 -0.58
C GLY A 222 5.49 8.82 0.82
N THR A 223 4.44 8.23 1.39
CA THR A 223 3.70 8.59 2.59
C THR A 223 3.06 9.98 2.50
N PHE A 224 1.85 10.11 3.04
CA PHE A 224 1.20 11.41 3.22
C PHE A 224 1.96 12.40 4.13
N VAL A 225 3.10 12.02 4.72
CA VAL A 225 4.03 12.95 5.41
C VAL A 225 4.90 13.71 4.42
N ASN A 226 5.37 13.06 3.35
CA ASN A 226 6.25 13.69 2.36
C ASN A 226 5.48 14.29 1.19
N VAL A 227 4.38 13.64 0.77
CA VAL A 227 3.63 14.03 -0.43
C VAL A 227 2.19 14.41 -0.11
N ALA A 228 1.65 15.30 -0.93
CA ALA A 228 0.27 15.78 -0.89
C ALA A 228 -0.40 15.48 -2.23
N LEU A 229 -1.14 14.37 -2.32
CA LEU A 229 -1.67 13.89 -3.59
C LEU A 229 -3.07 14.44 -3.91
N PHE A 230 -3.87 14.84 -2.92
CA PHE A 230 -5.13 15.54 -3.17
C PHE A 230 -4.88 16.97 -3.67
N PRO A 231 -5.67 17.47 -4.65
CA PRO A 231 -6.91 16.90 -5.18
C PRO A 231 -6.75 15.92 -6.37
N PHE A 232 -5.53 15.54 -6.76
CA PHE A 232 -5.23 14.82 -8.01
C PHE A 232 -5.52 13.32 -7.98
N CYS A 233 -6.34 12.85 -7.03
CA CYS A 233 -6.87 11.49 -7.03
C CYS A 233 -8.22 11.45 -6.31
N ASP A 234 -8.98 10.40 -6.57
CA ASP A 234 -10.28 10.15 -5.94
C ASP A 234 -10.13 9.38 -4.63
N ILE A 235 -9.19 8.43 -4.63
CA ILE A 235 -8.93 7.53 -3.52
C ILE A 235 -7.43 7.48 -3.26
N LEU A 236 -7.06 7.69 -1.99
CA LEU A 236 -5.71 7.48 -1.49
C LEU A 236 -5.68 6.21 -0.64
N CYS A 237 -4.81 5.26 -1.00
CA CYS A 237 -4.58 4.03 -0.25
C CYS A 237 -3.21 4.04 0.40
N THR A 238 -3.14 3.57 1.64
CA THR A 238 -1.88 3.45 2.38
C THR A 238 -1.82 2.14 3.13
N SER A 239 -0.73 1.39 2.98
CA SER A 239 -0.43 0.25 3.82
C SER A 239 0.15 0.71 5.17
N LEU A 240 -0.70 0.76 6.19
CA LEU A 240 -0.31 1.15 7.55
C LEU A 240 0.67 0.16 8.20
N THR A 241 0.77 -1.06 7.66
CA THR A 241 1.77 -2.06 8.04
C THR A 241 3.22 -1.56 7.92
N LYS A 242 3.46 -0.63 7.00
CA LYS A 242 4.80 -0.14 6.64
C LYS A 242 5.23 0.97 7.59
N MET A 243 5.75 2.09 7.08
CA MET A 243 6.36 3.13 7.91
C MET A 243 5.39 3.72 8.94
N PHE A 244 4.08 3.69 8.68
CA PHE A 244 3.07 4.11 9.65
C PHE A 244 3.18 3.34 10.97
N SER A 245 3.27 2.01 10.94
CA SER A 245 3.56 1.17 12.11
C SER A 245 5.06 1.09 12.40
N GLY A 246 5.88 0.69 11.42
CA GLY A 246 7.33 0.60 11.51
C GLY A 246 7.90 -0.53 12.40
N ALA A 247 7.12 -1.03 13.36
CA ALA A 247 7.59 -1.97 14.38
C ALA A 247 7.48 -3.47 14.01
N CYS A 248 7.06 -3.79 12.78
CA CYS A 248 6.94 -5.17 12.27
C CYS A 248 6.03 -6.12 13.09
N ASN A 249 5.10 -5.59 13.89
CA ASN A 249 4.30 -6.39 14.84
C ASN A 249 2.77 -6.23 14.66
N VAL A 250 2.33 -5.46 13.66
CA VAL A 250 0.92 -5.23 13.34
C VAL A 250 0.76 -4.87 11.87
N MET A 251 -0.34 -5.34 11.28
CA MET A 251 -0.75 -4.96 9.93
C MET A 251 -1.93 -4.00 9.99
N GLY A 252 -2.06 -3.18 8.95
CA GLY A 252 -3.22 -2.31 8.75
C GLY A 252 -3.20 -1.68 7.37
N GLY A 253 -4.33 -1.12 6.99
CA GLY A 253 -4.48 -0.33 5.78
C GLY A 253 -5.48 0.80 5.98
N SER A 254 -5.32 1.85 5.18
CA SER A 254 -6.29 2.93 5.08
C SER A 254 -6.72 3.18 3.66
N LEU A 255 -7.98 3.60 3.53
CA LEU A 255 -8.55 4.19 2.32
C LEU A 255 -9.08 5.56 2.71
N VAL A 256 -8.63 6.60 2.02
CA VAL A 256 -9.09 7.97 2.19
C VAL A 256 -9.77 8.42 0.91
N LEU A 257 -11.02 8.86 1.00
CA LEU A 257 -11.73 9.47 -0.12
C LEU A 257 -11.42 10.96 -0.21
N ASN A 258 -11.22 11.46 -1.42
CA ASN A 258 -11.16 12.89 -1.69
C ASN A 258 -12.57 13.50 -1.56
N PRO A 259 -12.84 14.35 -0.55
CA PRO A 259 -14.17 14.97 -0.38
C PRO A 259 -14.52 16.00 -1.46
N THR A 260 -13.54 16.42 -2.28
CA THR A 260 -13.73 17.38 -3.37
C THR A 260 -13.86 16.70 -4.75
N SER A 261 -13.71 15.37 -4.81
CA SER A 261 -13.88 14.62 -6.05
C SER A 261 -15.33 14.71 -6.58
N PRO A 262 -15.55 14.89 -7.90
CA PRO A 262 -16.88 14.78 -8.49
C PRO A 262 -17.53 13.41 -8.28
N ARG A 263 -16.71 12.38 -8.02
CA ARG A 263 -17.14 10.99 -7.79
C ARG A 263 -17.33 10.68 -6.30
N TYR A 264 -17.10 11.65 -5.40
CA TYR A 264 -17.13 11.46 -3.96
C TYR A 264 -18.45 10.82 -3.47
N GLU A 265 -19.60 11.38 -3.84
CA GLU A 265 -20.89 10.84 -3.36
C GLU A 265 -21.11 9.39 -3.80
N ARG A 266 -20.78 9.08 -5.07
CA ARG A 266 -20.89 7.71 -5.62
C ARG A 266 -20.02 6.73 -4.83
N MET A 267 -18.75 7.09 -4.58
CA MET A 267 -17.82 6.23 -3.84
C MET A 267 -18.17 6.13 -2.36
N GLN A 268 -18.50 7.25 -1.72
CA GLN A 268 -18.89 7.32 -0.31
C GLN A 268 -20.14 6.47 -0.06
N ASN A 269 -21.14 6.54 -0.93
CA ASN A 269 -22.34 5.71 -0.82
C ASN A 269 -22.02 4.23 -0.99
N ALA A 270 -21.20 3.86 -1.97
CA ALA A 270 -20.80 2.47 -2.19
C ALA A 270 -19.99 1.88 -1.02
N LEU A 271 -19.07 2.66 -0.45
CA LEU A 271 -18.28 2.26 0.71
C LEU A 271 -19.13 2.22 1.97
N SER A 272 -19.90 3.29 2.24
CA SER A 272 -20.72 3.40 3.44
C SER A 272 -21.83 2.36 3.47
N ALA A 273 -22.43 1.95 2.34
CA ALA A 273 -23.52 0.97 2.35
C ALA A 273 -23.11 -0.37 3.02
N GLU A 274 -21.83 -0.75 2.95
CA GLU A 274 -21.38 -2.08 3.30
C GLU A 274 -20.04 -2.11 4.06
N TYR A 275 -19.54 -0.96 4.51
CA TYR A 275 -18.35 -0.94 5.35
C TYR A 275 -18.60 -1.74 6.63
N VAL A 276 -17.78 -2.76 6.83
CA VAL A 276 -17.74 -3.57 8.04
C VAL A 276 -16.39 -3.35 8.69
N ASP A 277 -16.40 -2.93 9.95
CA ASP A 277 -15.19 -2.83 10.74
C ASP A 277 -14.74 -4.23 11.16
N THR A 278 -13.71 -4.73 10.48
CA THR A 278 -13.08 -6.02 10.71
C THR A 278 -11.71 -5.87 11.37
N TYR A 279 -11.32 -4.66 11.77
CA TYR A 279 -9.99 -4.42 12.32
C TYR A 279 -9.94 -4.86 13.77
N PHE A 280 -9.21 -5.94 14.02
CA PHE A 280 -9.16 -6.58 15.33
C PHE A 280 -8.73 -5.60 16.45
N PRO A 281 -9.48 -5.50 17.56
CA PRO A 281 -9.26 -4.49 18.60
C PRO A 281 -7.83 -4.42 19.14
N LEU A 282 -7.19 -5.58 19.39
CA LEU A 282 -5.83 -5.58 19.90
C LEU A 282 -4.79 -5.17 18.83
N ASP A 283 -5.08 -5.39 17.54
CA ASP A 283 -4.23 -4.86 16.47
C ASP A 283 -4.35 -3.34 16.38
N VAL A 284 -5.56 -2.81 16.47
CA VAL A 284 -5.82 -1.36 16.46
C VAL A 284 -5.05 -0.65 17.57
N LEU A 285 -5.04 -1.18 18.79
CA LEU A 285 -4.31 -0.60 19.91
C LEU A 285 -2.80 -0.53 19.64
N VAL A 286 -2.23 -1.60 19.08
CA VAL A 286 -0.81 -1.64 18.70
C VAL A 286 -0.53 -0.66 17.55
N MET A 287 -1.41 -0.60 16.55
CA MET A 287 -1.28 0.31 15.41
C MET A 287 -1.32 1.78 15.85
N GLU A 288 -2.23 2.15 16.76
CA GLU A 288 -2.28 3.50 17.30
C GLU A 288 -0.99 3.84 18.04
N ALA A 289 -0.54 2.96 18.94
CA ALA A 289 0.68 3.18 19.73
C ALA A 289 1.92 3.36 18.84
N ASN A 290 2.10 2.47 17.86
CA ASN A 290 3.24 2.48 16.94
C ASN A 290 3.28 3.72 16.03
N SER A 291 2.14 4.34 15.74
CA SER A 291 2.05 5.45 14.78
C SER A 291 2.15 6.84 15.42
N ARG A 292 2.37 6.95 16.73
CA ARG A 292 2.46 8.23 17.45
C ARG A 292 3.64 9.10 17.00
N ASP A 293 4.75 8.48 16.65
CA ASP A 293 5.99 9.11 16.19
C ASP A 293 6.23 8.95 14.67
N PHE A 294 5.20 8.51 13.94
CA PHE A 294 5.27 8.18 12.51
C PHE A 294 5.98 9.24 11.66
N ALA A 295 5.58 10.51 11.78
CA ALA A 295 6.17 11.58 10.96
C ALA A 295 7.66 11.78 11.24
N LEU A 296 8.08 11.71 12.52
CA LEU A 296 9.49 11.83 12.90
C LEU A 296 10.32 10.70 12.29
N ARG A 297 9.80 9.47 12.32
CA ARG A 297 10.45 8.31 11.72
C ARG A 297 10.55 8.41 10.20
N VAL A 298 9.50 8.89 9.53
CA VAL A 298 9.55 9.15 8.08
C VAL A 298 10.64 10.16 7.74
N TYR A 299 10.72 11.29 8.46
CA TYR A 299 11.75 12.30 8.18
C TYR A 299 13.16 11.73 8.39
N LYS A 300 13.42 11.09 9.53
CA LYS A 300 14.73 10.49 9.83
C LYS A 300 15.13 9.44 8.79
N ALA A 301 14.23 8.53 8.45
CA ALA A 301 14.48 7.50 7.45
C ALA A 301 14.68 8.09 6.05
N SER A 302 13.97 9.18 5.72
CA SER A 302 14.14 9.85 4.43
C SER A 302 15.47 10.60 4.32
N ASP A 303 15.92 11.26 5.38
CA ASP A 303 17.25 11.89 5.43
C ASP A 303 18.35 10.84 5.30
N ASN A 304 18.24 9.73 6.04
CA ASN A 304 19.14 8.59 5.92
C ASN A 304 19.16 8.04 4.47
N ALA A 305 18.00 7.82 3.87
CA ALA A 305 17.90 7.29 2.50
C ALA A 305 18.52 8.22 1.46
N GLU A 306 18.35 9.54 1.59
CA GLU A 306 18.98 10.50 0.69
C GLU A 306 20.50 10.45 0.79
N THR A 307 21.04 10.37 2.02
CA THR A 307 22.49 10.22 2.24
C THR A 307 23.02 8.93 1.61
N LEU A 308 22.36 7.80 1.84
CA LEU A 308 22.76 6.51 1.27
C LEU A 308 22.66 6.50 -0.26
N ALA A 309 21.58 7.06 -0.83
CA ALA A 309 21.43 7.15 -2.28
C ALA A 309 22.58 7.95 -2.93
N LYS A 310 23.03 9.05 -2.29
CA LYS A 310 24.19 9.84 -2.75
C LYS A 310 25.49 9.04 -2.69
N MET A 311 25.69 8.25 -1.63
CA MET A 311 26.88 7.42 -1.47
C MET A 311 26.93 6.30 -2.52
N ILE A 312 25.84 5.55 -2.65
CA ILE A 312 25.72 4.39 -3.55
C ILE A 312 25.91 4.82 -5.01
N ARG A 313 25.30 5.94 -5.44
CA ARG A 313 25.42 6.46 -6.83
C ARG A 313 26.85 6.76 -7.27
N LYS A 314 27.74 7.11 -6.35
CA LYS A 314 29.12 7.50 -6.67
C LYS A 314 30.04 6.29 -6.82
N HIS A 315 29.58 5.10 -6.44
CA HIS A 315 30.43 3.93 -6.38
C HIS A 315 30.55 3.24 -7.75
N ALA A 316 31.76 2.84 -8.14
CA ALA A 316 32.06 2.33 -9.48
C ALA A 316 31.37 1.01 -9.83
N THR A 317 30.97 0.22 -8.83
CA THR A 317 30.25 -1.05 -9.02
C THR A 317 28.76 -0.87 -9.28
N VAL A 318 28.22 0.32 -9.05
CA VAL A 318 26.79 0.63 -9.15
C VAL A 318 26.50 1.16 -10.55
N SER A 319 25.51 0.57 -11.21
CA SER A 319 25.06 0.98 -12.54
C SER A 319 24.01 2.07 -12.45
N GLU A 320 22.96 1.86 -11.64
CA GLU A 320 21.87 2.81 -11.47
C GLU A 320 21.33 2.77 -10.04
N VAL A 321 20.87 3.93 -9.55
CA VAL A 321 20.16 4.05 -8.27
C VAL A 321 18.81 4.68 -8.49
N PHE A 322 17.77 3.90 -8.23
CA PHE A 322 16.37 4.30 -8.22
C PHE A 322 16.05 4.95 -6.87
N TYR A 323 15.91 6.27 -6.87
CA TYR A 323 15.47 7.08 -5.73
C TYR A 323 14.90 8.39 -6.27
N PRO A 324 13.75 8.90 -5.77
CA PRO A 324 13.05 10.02 -6.40
C PRO A 324 13.92 11.26 -6.63
N LYS A 325 14.84 11.58 -5.71
CA LYS A 325 15.82 12.66 -5.92
C LYS A 325 16.93 12.24 -6.87
N GLY A 326 17.04 12.89 -8.02
CA GLY A 326 18.02 12.58 -9.06
C GLY A 326 17.50 11.61 -10.13
N ASP A 327 16.25 11.14 -10.02
CA ASP A 327 15.56 10.40 -11.08
C ASP A 327 15.01 11.35 -12.16
N SER A 328 14.78 10.82 -13.36
CA SER A 328 14.15 11.54 -14.48
C SER A 328 12.77 12.13 -14.13
N SER A 329 12.02 11.49 -13.24
CA SER A 329 10.70 11.93 -12.76
C SER A 329 10.76 12.80 -11.50
N GLN A 330 11.95 13.23 -11.05
CA GLN A 330 12.09 14.06 -9.83
C GLN A 330 11.20 15.30 -9.87
N HIS A 331 11.15 16.00 -11.02
CA HIS A 331 10.33 17.21 -11.17
C HIS A 331 8.84 16.97 -10.94
N ILE A 332 8.34 15.75 -11.24
CA ILE A 332 6.97 15.33 -10.93
C ILE A 332 6.83 15.17 -9.42
N TYR A 333 7.72 14.40 -8.78
CA TYR A 333 7.74 14.21 -7.32
C TYR A 333 7.75 15.55 -6.57
N ASP A 334 8.66 16.45 -6.95
CA ASP A 334 8.83 17.77 -6.36
C ASP A 334 7.52 18.58 -6.40
N SER A 335 6.70 18.40 -7.44
CA SER A 335 5.42 19.11 -7.58
C SER A 335 4.32 18.63 -6.62
N PHE A 336 4.50 17.46 -5.99
CA PHE A 336 3.60 16.91 -4.97
C PHE A 336 4.23 16.91 -3.57
N MET A 337 5.49 17.34 -3.43
CA MET A 337 6.18 17.36 -2.15
C MET A 337 5.55 18.40 -1.23
N ARG A 338 5.29 18.01 0.02
CA ARG A 338 4.81 18.92 1.06
C ARG A 338 5.89 19.93 1.46
N PRO A 339 5.51 21.09 2.01
CA PRO A 339 6.46 21.93 2.74
C PRO A 339 7.18 21.11 3.82
N GLY A 340 8.52 21.05 3.74
CA GLY A 340 9.35 20.22 4.63
C GLY A 340 9.34 18.71 4.34
N GLY A 341 8.64 18.28 3.29
CA GLY A 341 8.67 16.90 2.78
C GLY A 341 10.06 16.48 2.30
N LYS A 342 10.27 15.16 2.20
CA LYS A 342 11.52 14.53 1.78
C LYS A 342 11.24 13.53 0.65
N TYR A 343 12.26 12.85 0.14
CA TYR A 343 12.13 11.93 -1.00
C TYR A 343 11.82 10.47 -0.60
N GLY A 344 11.37 10.24 0.63
CA GLY A 344 11.01 8.92 1.14
C GLY A 344 12.20 8.08 1.60
N PHE A 345 11.90 6.89 2.12
CA PHE A 345 12.81 6.00 2.85
C PHE A 345 13.28 4.78 2.04
N LEU A 346 12.81 4.62 0.81
CA LEU A 346 13.06 3.46 -0.03
C LEU A 346 14.02 3.84 -1.15
N LEU A 347 14.97 2.98 -1.49
CA LEU A 347 15.80 3.10 -2.68
C LEU A 347 16.07 1.72 -3.27
N SER A 348 16.35 1.65 -4.57
CA SER A 348 16.83 0.43 -5.22
C SER A 348 18.11 0.72 -6.00
N ALA A 349 18.95 -0.30 -6.19
CA ALA A 349 20.18 -0.19 -6.96
C ALA A 349 20.39 -1.40 -7.86
N THR A 350 20.97 -1.15 -9.03
CA THR A 350 21.55 -2.15 -9.92
C THR A 350 23.05 -1.98 -9.96
N PHE A 351 23.74 -3.06 -10.29
CA PHE A 351 25.20 -3.12 -10.32
C PHE A 351 25.67 -3.43 -11.73
N VAL A 352 26.94 -3.12 -12.01
CA VAL A 352 27.55 -3.34 -13.33
C VAL A 352 27.65 -4.81 -13.72
N SER A 353 27.56 -5.73 -12.75
CA SER A 353 27.44 -7.17 -12.97
C SER A 353 26.58 -7.86 -11.89
N PRO A 354 26.01 -9.05 -12.17
CA PRO A 354 25.34 -9.89 -11.18
C PRO A 354 26.18 -10.19 -9.94
N GLU A 355 27.46 -10.49 -10.12
CA GLU A 355 28.39 -10.85 -9.05
C GLU A 355 28.57 -9.69 -8.08
N CYS A 356 28.64 -8.46 -8.60
CA CYS A 356 28.68 -7.25 -7.77
C CYS A 356 27.40 -7.08 -6.95
N ALA A 357 26.23 -7.32 -7.55
CA ALA A 357 24.95 -7.22 -6.85
C ALA A 357 24.80 -8.28 -5.75
N ILE A 358 25.20 -9.52 -6.03
CA ILE A 358 25.20 -10.63 -5.07
C ILE A 358 26.15 -10.31 -3.91
N ALA A 359 27.40 -9.93 -4.22
CA ALA A 359 28.38 -9.60 -3.19
C ALA A 359 27.95 -8.40 -2.32
N PHE A 360 27.37 -7.35 -2.93
CA PHE A 360 26.80 -6.24 -2.17
C PHE A 360 25.67 -6.70 -1.25
N HIS A 361 24.70 -7.45 -1.79
CA HIS A 361 23.54 -7.90 -1.03
C HIS A 361 23.95 -8.79 0.15
N ASP A 362 24.87 -9.72 -0.06
CA ASP A 362 25.29 -10.68 0.95
C ASP A 362 26.15 -10.03 2.05
N ALA A 363 26.97 -9.04 1.69
CA ALA A 363 27.80 -8.30 2.64
C ALA A 363 27.04 -7.18 3.38
N LEU A 364 25.87 -6.76 2.89
CA LEU A 364 25.07 -5.72 3.54
C LEU A 364 24.45 -6.25 4.84
N ASP A 365 25.08 -5.96 5.97
CA ASP A 365 24.69 -6.45 7.30
C ASP A 365 23.47 -5.70 7.88
N VAL A 366 22.32 -5.98 7.28
CA VAL A 366 20.99 -5.49 7.67
C VAL A 366 20.01 -6.65 7.61
N ALA A 367 18.84 -6.50 8.22
CA ALA A 367 17.81 -7.53 8.15
C ALA A 367 17.38 -7.77 6.68
N LYS A 368 17.20 -9.04 6.30
CA LYS A 368 16.79 -9.44 4.95
C LYS A 368 15.32 -9.82 4.94
N GLY A 369 14.51 -9.19 4.10
CA GLY A 369 13.09 -9.49 4.09
C GLY A 369 12.28 -8.78 3.00
N PRO A 370 11.08 -9.30 2.69
CA PRO A 370 10.24 -8.82 1.59
C PRO A 370 9.53 -7.49 1.87
N SER A 371 9.45 -7.09 3.14
CA SER A 371 8.73 -5.88 3.54
C SER A 371 9.57 -4.61 3.35
N LEU A 372 9.01 -3.48 3.76
CA LEU A 372 9.61 -2.15 3.71
C LEU A 372 8.97 -1.27 4.79
N GLY A 373 9.55 -0.09 5.03
CA GLY A 373 9.02 0.92 5.93
C GLY A 373 9.09 0.49 7.38
N THR A 374 10.25 0.02 7.82
CA THR A 374 10.49 -0.47 9.18
C THR A 374 11.35 0.52 9.96
N ASN A 375 11.34 0.43 11.29
CA ASN A 375 12.17 1.29 12.14
C ASN A 375 13.67 0.97 11.99
N PHE A 376 14.00 -0.20 11.46
CA PHE A 376 15.34 -0.63 11.11
C PHE A 376 15.45 -0.85 9.60
N THR A 377 16.65 -0.88 9.08
CA THR A 377 16.95 -1.03 7.65
C THR A 377 16.74 -2.48 7.21
N LEU A 378 16.06 -2.64 6.08
CA LEU A 378 15.81 -3.91 5.41
C LEU A 378 16.40 -3.89 4.00
N ALA A 379 16.89 -5.03 3.55
CA ALA A 379 17.26 -5.23 2.15
C ALA A 379 16.68 -6.53 1.57
N CYS A 380 16.48 -6.54 0.26
CA CYS A 380 16.14 -7.77 -0.46
C CYS A 380 16.62 -7.72 -1.91
N ALA A 381 16.95 -8.88 -2.47
CA ALA A 381 16.97 -9.10 -3.92
C ALA A 381 15.51 -9.11 -4.43
N TYR A 382 14.99 -7.92 -4.76
CA TYR A 382 13.56 -7.67 -4.91
C TYR A 382 12.91 -8.59 -5.95
N THR A 383 13.48 -8.63 -7.15
CA THR A 383 12.89 -9.33 -8.29
C THR A 383 12.91 -10.84 -8.08
N LEU A 384 14.01 -11.38 -7.56
CA LEU A 384 14.10 -12.80 -7.17
C LEU A 384 13.11 -13.17 -6.08
N LEU A 385 12.82 -12.28 -5.14
CA LEU A 385 11.86 -12.56 -4.07
C LEU A 385 10.41 -12.47 -4.57
N ALA A 386 10.06 -11.38 -5.26
CA ALA A 386 8.68 -11.04 -5.58
C ALA A 386 8.20 -11.62 -6.91
N HIS A 387 9.13 -11.86 -7.85
CA HIS A 387 8.84 -12.19 -9.25
C HIS A 387 9.69 -13.38 -9.76
N TYR A 388 10.11 -14.29 -8.88
CA TYR A 388 10.95 -15.45 -9.22
C TYR A 388 10.46 -16.24 -10.45
N ASN A 389 9.14 -16.42 -10.55
CA ASN A 389 8.52 -17.20 -11.64
C ASN A 389 8.19 -16.35 -12.89
N GLU A 390 8.50 -15.05 -12.88
CA GLU A 390 8.14 -14.09 -13.93
C GLU A 390 9.27 -13.08 -14.23
N LEU A 391 10.54 -13.49 -14.06
CA LEU A 391 11.74 -12.64 -14.21
C LEU A 391 11.82 -11.98 -15.60
N GLU A 392 11.64 -12.75 -16.68
CA GLU A 392 11.67 -12.21 -18.05
C GLU A 392 10.57 -11.18 -18.30
N TRP A 393 9.41 -11.37 -17.67
CA TRP A 393 8.29 -10.43 -17.77
C TRP A 393 8.57 -9.16 -16.97
N ALA A 394 9.08 -9.28 -15.74
CA ALA A 394 9.44 -8.13 -14.91
C ALA A 394 10.56 -7.29 -15.55
N ALA A 395 11.55 -7.94 -16.16
CA ALA A 395 12.66 -7.29 -16.85
C ALA A 395 12.19 -6.39 -18.01
N LYS A 396 11.07 -6.72 -18.68
CA LYS A 396 10.47 -5.86 -19.72
C LYS A 396 10.08 -4.49 -19.20
N PHE A 397 9.79 -4.35 -17.89
CA PHE A 397 9.44 -3.10 -17.23
C PHE A 397 10.61 -2.46 -16.49
N GLY A 398 11.84 -2.96 -16.68
CA GLY A 398 13.05 -2.48 -16.01
C GLY A 398 13.28 -3.08 -14.62
N VAL A 399 12.42 -3.99 -14.16
CA VAL A 399 12.58 -4.71 -12.89
C VAL A 399 13.45 -5.93 -13.13
N VAL A 400 14.76 -5.70 -13.20
CA VAL A 400 15.78 -6.72 -13.54
C VAL A 400 16.02 -7.71 -12.41
N GLU A 401 16.52 -8.90 -12.73
CA GLU A 401 16.72 -10.02 -11.79
C GLU A 401 17.53 -9.62 -10.54
N HIS A 402 18.67 -8.96 -10.73
CA HIS A 402 19.59 -8.58 -9.65
C HIS A 402 19.33 -7.16 -9.11
N LEU A 403 18.06 -6.77 -8.98
CA LEU A 403 17.67 -5.50 -8.34
C LEU A 403 17.73 -5.62 -6.81
N VAL A 404 18.62 -4.86 -6.18
CA VAL A 404 18.70 -4.78 -4.71
C VAL A 404 17.87 -3.61 -4.22
N ARG A 405 16.83 -3.87 -3.43
CA ARG A 405 15.99 -2.85 -2.80
C ARG A 405 16.37 -2.70 -1.33
N ILE A 406 16.54 -1.46 -0.88
CA ILE A 406 16.89 -1.10 0.50
C ILE A 406 15.80 -0.19 1.05
N SER A 407 15.11 -0.66 2.09
CA SER A 407 14.19 0.14 2.90
C SER A 407 14.96 0.65 4.10
N VAL A 408 15.33 1.92 4.08
CA VAL A 408 16.18 2.55 5.09
C VAL A 408 15.36 2.84 6.36
N GLY A 409 15.94 2.51 7.51
CA GLY A 409 15.34 2.71 8.83
C GLY A 409 15.81 4.00 9.51
N VAL A 410 15.65 4.05 10.83
CA VAL A 410 15.97 5.22 11.67
C VAL A 410 17.27 5.07 12.46
N GLU A 411 18.14 4.14 12.06
CA GLU A 411 19.47 3.99 12.66
C GLU A 411 20.34 5.26 12.53
N SER A 412 21.45 5.28 13.27
CA SER A 412 22.43 6.38 13.16
C SER A 412 23.02 6.43 11.76
N GLU A 413 23.29 7.65 11.30
CA GLU A 413 23.81 7.87 9.95
C GLU A 413 25.19 7.25 9.80
N GLU A 414 26.03 7.34 10.84
CA GLU A 414 27.38 6.79 10.87
C GLU A 414 27.36 5.27 10.67
N TRP A 415 26.47 4.56 11.38
CA TRP A 415 26.34 3.12 11.27
C TRP A 415 25.86 2.72 9.87
N LEU A 416 24.86 3.42 9.34
CA LEU A 416 24.34 3.14 7.99
C LEU A 416 25.39 3.36 6.91
N MET A 417 26.16 4.44 7.02
CA MET A 417 27.25 4.75 6.08
C MET A 417 28.35 3.69 6.15
N GLU A 418 28.75 3.25 7.33
CA GLU A 418 29.73 2.17 7.50
C GLU A 418 29.22 0.84 6.92
N THR A 419 27.99 0.46 7.28
CA THR A 419 27.34 -0.78 6.79
C THR A 419 27.23 -0.80 5.27
N ILE A 420 26.85 0.31 4.64
CA ILE A 420 26.77 0.44 3.18
C ILE A 420 28.18 0.48 2.56
N SER A 421 29.15 1.15 3.19
CA SER A 421 30.55 1.15 2.71
C SER A 421 31.12 -0.25 2.65
N ASN A 422 30.88 -1.06 3.69
CA ASN A 422 31.37 -2.43 3.76
C ASN A 422 30.77 -3.30 2.64
N ALA A 423 29.47 -3.13 2.37
CA ALA A 423 28.80 -3.82 1.27
C ALA A 423 29.33 -3.38 -0.12
N LEU A 424 29.57 -2.09 -0.32
CA LEU A 424 30.14 -1.56 -1.56
C LEU A 424 31.57 -2.08 -1.79
N ASN A 425 32.40 -2.12 -0.75
CA ASN A 425 33.75 -2.70 -0.80
C ASN A 425 33.72 -4.19 -1.18
N ALA A 426 32.73 -4.95 -0.72
CA ALA A 426 32.57 -6.36 -1.10
C ALA A 426 32.24 -6.51 -2.60
N ALA A 427 31.39 -5.64 -3.13
CA ALA A 427 31.12 -5.58 -4.57
C ALA A 427 32.35 -5.17 -5.39
N GLU A 428 33.17 -4.23 -4.89
CA GLU A 428 34.37 -3.78 -5.60
C GLU A 428 35.40 -4.89 -5.80
N ARG A 429 35.54 -5.79 -4.82
CA ARG A 429 36.41 -6.97 -4.94
C ARG A 429 36.02 -7.90 -6.08
N GLN A 430 34.76 -7.87 -6.53
CA GLN A 430 34.33 -8.65 -7.69
C GLN A 430 34.82 -8.05 -9.01
N LEU A 431 35.01 -6.72 -9.09
CA LEU A 431 35.56 -6.07 -10.28
C LEU A 431 37.03 -6.40 -10.52
N GLY A 432 37.80 -6.62 -9.45
CA GLY A 432 39.22 -7.00 -9.52
C GLY A 432 39.48 -8.49 -9.66
N SER A 433 38.42 -9.32 -9.65
CA SER A 433 38.50 -10.79 -9.74
C SER A 433 38.11 -11.35 -11.11
N ALA A 434 37.67 -10.48 -12.03
CA ALA A 434 37.42 -10.78 -13.44
C ALA A 434 38.56 -10.24 -14.30
#